data_AF-A0A8J3KM97-F1
#
_entry.id   AF-A0A8J3KM97-F1
#
_cell.length_a   1.000
_cell.length_b   1.000
_cell.length_c   1.000
_cell.angle_alpha   90.00
_cell.angle_beta   90.00
_cell.angle_gamma   90.00
#
_symmetry.space_group_name_H-M   'P 1'
#
loop_
_entity.id
_entity.type
_entity.pdbx_description
1 polymer ?
#
loop_
_entity_poly.entity_id
_entity_poly.type
_entity_poly.pdbx_seq_one_letter_code
_entity_poly.pdbx_strand_id
1 'polypeptide(L)'
;MTAFHEFDPDQFAALARGDGGPAAIDALRTAQLSRHLLLIGHLLRNWPGSAAERDAVADTLERARRAAPGRFARVLGAPLVGSWTGITVRATERGVAAASDFGQLCGIAAVAAAAAGVPADLPVPVRDGVVSVPGVGALTVGDVTDARLVADGGRLSVAAGGRVVALHEEPLPSGDASSASPVPAQGAAVADVPGWLPVHRLSAPGAPGVALDDVDPYRHGHHAPPANRLDDAEVAHWQTVFAQAWGMLERRMPGRAAELAAGLQVLVPLAQTDPHSARSATIKYAFGAFGLTRPSSAADLVVTMVHEFQHSKLSGMLDLTPMSDPADTRRFFAPWRTDPRPLAGLLQGVYAFVGVADSWRALIAEDGLADLAGARFAEARLQVERGLGAVEASGALTGTGLRLVAGLRERTDELLAEPLDAAVVAAAEEALSESHRLWLDRNRQLVAG
;
A
#
# COMPACT_ATOMS: atom_id res chain seq x y z
N MET A 1 -28.40 2.22 -15.36
CA MET A 1 -27.77 2.89 -14.20
C MET A 1 -26.35 2.34 -14.07
N THR A 2 -25.33 3.19 -14.21
CA THR A 2 -23.98 2.85 -13.73
C THR A 2 -24.04 2.85 -12.20
N ALA A 3 -23.81 1.69 -11.59
CA ALA A 3 -23.69 1.59 -10.14
C ALA A 3 -22.38 2.26 -9.71
N PHE A 4 -22.47 3.24 -8.82
CA PHE A 4 -21.30 3.87 -8.20
C PHE A 4 -20.90 3.07 -6.97
N HIS A 5 -19.61 3.12 -6.62
CA HIS A 5 -19.14 2.59 -5.34
C HIS A 5 -19.61 3.52 -4.24
N GLU A 6 -20.37 2.99 -3.30
CA GLU A 6 -20.84 3.69 -2.11
C GLU A 6 -20.44 2.87 -0.88
N PHE A 7 -20.26 3.55 0.25
CA PHE A 7 -20.06 2.85 1.50
C PHE A 7 -21.39 2.35 2.04
N ASP A 8 -21.43 1.07 2.37
CA ASP A 8 -22.44 0.58 3.29
C ASP A 8 -22.34 1.38 4.62
N PRO A 9 -23.47 1.85 5.18
CA PRO A 9 -23.45 2.71 6.38
C PRO A 9 -22.71 2.11 7.57
N ASP A 10 -22.85 0.81 7.80
CA ASP A 10 -22.21 0.11 8.93
C ASP A 10 -20.71 -0.05 8.67
N GLN A 11 -20.32 -0.36 7.44
CA GLN A 11 -18.91 -0.36 7.03
C GLN A 11 -18.27 1.02 7.22
N PHE A 12 -18.97 2.10 6.83
CA PHE A 12 -18.46 3.45 7.02
C PHE A 12 -18.30 3.80 8.50
N ALA A 13 -19.28 3.45 9.35
CA ALA A 13 -19.20 3.70 10.79
C ALA A 13 -18.02 2.98 11.43
N ALA A 14 -17.75 1.72 11.04
CA ALA A 14 -16.58 0.98 11.50
C ALA A 14 -15.27 1.61 11.01
N LEU A 15 -15.18 1.96 9.71
CA LEU A 15 -14.04 2.70 9.16
C LEU A 15 -13.84 4.04 9.88
N ALA A 16 -14.91 4.75 10.24
CA ALA A 16 -14.83 6.04 10.91
C ALA A 16 -14.14 5.96 12.27
N ARG A 17 -14.20 4.81 12.95
CA ARG A 17 -13.49 4.55 14.20
C ARG A 17 -12.03 4.08 13.99
N GLY A 18 -11.58 4.04 12.73
CA GLY A 18 -10.29 3.50 12.34
C GLY A 18 -10.32 1.98 12.12
N ASP A 19 -11.45 1.29 12.25
CA ASP A 19 -11.62 -0.15 12.00
C ASP A 19 -12.12 -0.37 10.57
N GLY A 20 -13.10 -1.27 10.37
CA GLY A 20 -13.70 -1.59 9.07
C GLY A 20 -13.88 -3.09 8.86
N GLY A 21 -12.95 -3.90 9.37
CA GLY A 21 -12.95 -5.35 9.18
C GLY A 21 -12.74 -5.78 7.72
N PRO A 22 -12.57 -7.10 7.46
CA PRO A 22 -12.24 -7.61 6.13
C PRO A 22 -13.23 -7.19 5.02
N ALA A 23 -14.53 -7.15 5.33
CA ALA A 23 -15.56 -6.80 4.35
C ALA A 23 -15.42 -5.35 3.84
N ALA A 24 -15.07 -4.39 4.71
CA ALA A 24 -14.82 -3.02 4.28
C ALA A 24 -13.53 -2.92 3.44
N ILE A 25 -12.51 -3.72 3.78
CA ILE A 25 -11.28 -3.79 2.97
C ILE A 25 -11.58 -4.31 1.56
N ASP A 26 -12.38 -5.37 1.43
CA ASP A 26 -12.76 -5.91 0.12
C ASP A 26 -13.61 -4.93 -0.70
N ALA A 27 -14.49 -4.15 -0.05
CA ALA A 27 -15.23 -3.08 -0.70
C ALA A 27 -14.27 -1.99 -1.25
N LEU A 28 -13.30 -1.55 -0.43
CA LEU A 28 -12.27 -0.60 -0.87
C LEU A 28 -11.43 -1.17 -2.03
N ARG A 29 -11.02 -2.44 -1.98
CA ARG A 29 -10.29 -3.10 -3.07
C ARG A 29 -11.09 -3.14 -4.37
N THR A 30 -12.39 -3.39 -4.28
CA THR A 30 -13.30 -3.40 -5.44
C THR A 30 -13.41 -2.01 -6.08
N ALA A 31 -13.48 -0.96 -5.25
CA ALA A 31 -13.43 0.42 -5.71
C ALA A 31 -12.09 0.75 -6.40
N GLN A 32 -10.96 0.30 -5.81
CA GLN A 32 -9.63 0.49 -6.38
C GLN A 32 -9.46 -0.22 -7.74
N LEU A 33 -9.96 -1.45 -7.89
CA LEU A 33 -9.97 -2.13 -9.19
C LEU A 33 -10.74 -1.30 -10.24
N SER A 34 -11.92 -0.79 -9.88
CA SER A 34 -12.72 0.03 -10.80
C SER A 34 -11.98 1.31 -11.21
N ARG A 35 -11.29 1.94 -10.25
CA ARG A 35 -10.41 3.08 -10.50
C ARG A 35 -9.27 2.72 -11.45
N HIS A 36 -8.59 1.59 -11.24
CA HIS A 36 -7.52 1.13 -12.13
C HIS A 36 -8.03 0.93 -13.56
N LEU A 37 -9.19 0.30 -13.75
CA LEU A 37 -9.79 0.09 -15.07
C LEU A 37 -10.14 1.41 -15.77
N LEU A 38 -10.60 2.43 -15.05
CA LEU A 38 -10.84 3.76 -15.61
C LEU A 38 -9.54 4.44 -16.07
N LEU A 39 -8.48 4.34 -15.27
CA LEU A 39 -7.16 4.89 -15.62
C LEU A 39 -6.53 4.14 -16.79
N ILE A 40 -6.63 2.81 -16.84
CA ILE A 40 -6.19 2.00 -17.99
C ILE A 40 -6.97 2.38 -19.24
N GLY A 41 -8.29 2.58 -19.13
CA GLY A 41 -9.10 3.07 -20.25
C GLY A 41 -8.64 4.44 -20.76
N HIS A 42 -8.19 5.33 -19.87
CA HIS A 42 -7.58 6.60 -20.25
C HIS A 42 -6.24 6.38 -20.98
N LEU A 43 -5.38 5.48 -20.50
CA LEU A 43 -4.10 5.17 -21.15
C LEU A 43 -4.29 4.53 -22.53
N LEU A 44 -5.28 3.64 -22.70
CA LEU A 44 -5.62 3.06 -24.00
C LEU A 44 -6.10 4.14 -25.00
N ARG A 45 -6.86 5.14 -24.55
CA ARG A 45 -7.28 6.27 -25.41
C ARG A 45 -6.11 7.16 -25.85
N ASN A 46 -5.07 7.25 -25.02
CA ASN A 46 -3.87 8.04 -25.27
C ASN A 46 -2.67 7.17 -25.70
N TRP A 47 -2.94 6.00 -26.27
CA TRP A 47 -1.89 5.05 -26.65
C TRP A 47 -0.90 5.70 -27.65
N PRO A 48 0.42 5.63 -27.40
CA PRO A 48 1.41 6.32 -28.23
C PRO A 48 1.73 5.60 -29.55
N GLY A 49 1.38 4.32 -29.66
CA GLY A 49 1.62 3.47 -30.83
C GLY A 49 0.44 3.41 -31.80
N SER A 50 0.48 2.42 -32.70
CA SER A 50 -0.59 2.14 -33.64
C SER A 50 -1.87 1.67 -32.95
N ALA A 51 -3.02 1.87 -33.62
CA ALA A 51 -4.30 1.33 -33.15
C ALA A 51 -4.28 -0.20 -33.04
N ALA A 52 -3.56 -0.89 -33.94
CA ALA A 52 -3.42 -2.35 -33.91
C ALA A 52 -2.71 -2.85 -32.63
N GLU A 53 -1.63 -2.18 -32.21
CA GLU A 53 -0.94 -2.51 -30.95
C GLU A 53 -1.84 -2.28 -29.74
N ARG A 54 -2.53 -1.14 -29.69
CA ARG A 54 -3.51 -0.84 -28.64
C ARG A 54 -4.60 -1.91 -28.56
N ASP A 55 -5.19 -2.25 -29.70
CA ASP A 55 -6.33 -3.16 -29.79
C ASP A 55 -5.93 -4.59 -29.42
N ALA A 56 -4.69 -5.02 -29.73
CA ALA A 56 -4.16 -6.32 -29.31
C ALA A 56 -4.03 -6.45 -27.78
N VAL A 57 -3.58 -5.38 -27.11
CA VAL A 57 -3.49 -5.33 -25.64
C VAL A 57 -4.89 -5.31 -25.02
N ALA A 58 -5.80 -4.49 -25.55
CA ALA A 58 -7.17 -4.40 -25.07
C ALA A 58 -7.93 -5.73 -25.24
N ASP A 59 -7.80 -6.39 -26.38
CA ASP A 59 -8.40 -7.71 -26.63
C ASP A 59 -7.83 -8.77 -25.67
N THR A 60 -6.52 -8.75 -25.40
CA THR A 60 -5.90 -9.68 -24.45
C THR A 60 -6.47 -9.51 -23.03
N LEU A 61 -6.64 -8.27 -22.57
CA LEU A 61 -7.28 -7.98 -21.28
C LEU A 61 -8.74 -8.45 -21.25
N GLU A 62 -9.50 -8.23 -22.33
CA GLU A 62 -10.90 -8.65 -22.41
C GLU A 62 -11.04 -10.18 -22.44
N ARG A 63 -10.19 -10.88 -23.20
CA ARG A 63 -10.14 -12.35 -23.21
C ARG A 63 -9.81 -12.90 -21.82
N ALA A 64 -8.80 -12.35 -21.14
CA ALA A 64 -8.45 -12.74 -19.78
C ALA A 64 -9.61 -12.48 -18.79
N ARG A 65 -10.26 -11.33 -18.88
CA ARG A 65 -11.42 -10.96 -18.05
C ARG A 65 -12.60 -11.91 -18.25
N ARG A 66 -12.89 -12.31 -19.48
CA ARG A 66 -13.97 -13.27 -19.79
C ARG A 66 -13.65 -14.69 -19.31
N ALA A 67 -12.41 -15.14 -19.52
CA ALA A 67 -12.00 -16.49 -19.18
C ALA A 67 -11.90 -16.72 -17.66
N ALA A 68 -11.37 -15.75 -16.91
CA ALA A 68 -11.21 -15.85 -15.46
C ALA A 68 -11.38 -14.50 -14.75
N PRO A 69 -12.62 -14.00 -14.56
CA PRO A 69 -12.89 -12.68 -13.98
C PRO A 69 -12.21 -12.43 -12.63
N GLY A 70 -12.22 -13.43 -11.74
CA GLY A 70 -11.59 -13.32 -10.41
C GLY A 70 -10.06 -13.21 -10.46
N ARG A 71 -9.42 -13.97 -11.36
CA ARG A 71 -7.96 -13.91 -11.55
C ARG A 71 -7.53 -12.62 -12.24
N PHE A 72 -8.31 -12.19 -13.25
CA PHE A 72 -8.15 -10.87 -13.87
C PHE A 72 -8.25 -9.74 -12.83
N ALA A 73 -9.29 -9.75 -12.00
CA ALA A 73 -9.50 -8.76 -10.95
C ALA A 73 -8.34 -8.72 -9.95
N ARG A 74 -7.75 -9.87 -9.62
CA ARG A 74 -6.57 -9.97 -8.74
C ARG A 74 -5.33 -9.33 -9.34
N VAL A 75 -5.03 -9.60 -10.62
CA VAL A 75 -3.87 -9.00 -11.30
C VAL A 75 -4.05 -7.50 -11.47
N LEU A 76 -5.20 -7.06 -11.99
CA LEU A 76 -5.46 -5.64 -12.26
C LEU A 76 -5.72 -4.83 -10.99
N GLY A 77 -6.13 -5.49 -9.90
CA GLY A 77 -6.34 -4.88 -8.59
C GLY A 77 -5.07 -4.82 -7.74
N ALA A 78 -3.93 -5.32 -8.23
CA ALA A 78 -2.69 -5.30 -7.47
C ALA A 78 -2.21 -3.85 -7.18
N PRO A 79 -1.62 -3.58 -6.00
CA PRO A 79 -1.27 -2.21 -5.59
C PRO A 79 -0.34 -1.48 -6.56
N LEU A 80 0.65 -2.18 -7.12
CA LEU A 80 1.62 -1.56 -8.03
C LEU A 80 1.04 -1.25 -9.42
N VAL A 81 -0.08 -1.87 -9.81
CA VAL A 81 -0.88 -1.41 -10.97
C VAL A 81 -1.46 -0.01 -10.69
N GLY A 82 -1.87 0.23 -9.45
CA GLY A 82 -2.32 1.53 -8.99
C GLY A 82 -1.22 2.59 -8.98
N SER A 83 -0.02 2.24 -8.49
CA SER A 83 1.18 3.09 -8.61
C SER A 83 1.46 3.45 -10.07
N TRP A 84 1.59 2.44 -10.94
CA TRP A 84 1.87 2.61 -12.36
C TRP A 84 0.82 3.50 -13.04
N THR A 85 -0.47 3.15 -12.95
CA THR A 85 -1.54 3.93 -13.58
C THR A 85 -1.54 5.38 -13.09
N GLY A 86 -1.34 5.62 -11.79
CA GLY A 86 -1.25 6.96 -11.24
C GLY A 86 -0.08 7.77 -11.79
N ILE A 87 1.12 7.16 -11.86
CA ILE A 87 2.33 7.80 -12.39
C ILE A 87 2.18 8.09 -13.87
N THR A 88 1.81 7.09 -14.66
CA THR A 88 1.73 7.19 -16.13
C THR A 88 0.63 8.15 -16.56
N VAL A 89 -0.57 8.11 -15.97
CA VAL A 89 -1.63 9.07 -16.32
C VAL A 89 -1.18 10.51 -16.04
N ARG A 90 -0.53 10.78 -14.90
CA ARG A 90 0.02 12.13 -14.63
C ARG A 90 1.10 12.54 -15.62
N ALA A 91 1.96 11.61 -16.03
CA ALA A 91 2.99 11.88 -17.03
C ALA A 91 2.36 12.16 -18.42
N THR A 92 1.29 11.44 -18.78
CA THR A 92 0.52 11.64 -20.02
C THR A 92 -0.13 13.02 -20.05
N GLU A 93 -0.83 13.41 -18.97
CA GLU A 93 -1.46 14.73 -18.84
C GLU A 93 -0.44 15.89 -18.90
N ARG A 94 0.80 15.63 -18.50
CA ARG A 94 1.90 16.60 -18.58
C ARG A 94 2.67 16.55 -19.90
N GLY A 95 2.36 15.63 -20.80
CA GLY A 95 3.07 15.44 -22.07
C GLY A 95 4.50 14.91 -21.93
N VAL A 96 4.81 14.21 -20.83
CA VAL A 96 6.17 13.68 -20.53
C VAL A 96 6.21 12.16 -20.36
N ALA A 97 5.10 11.45 -20.63
CA ALA A 97 5.09 9.98 -20.58
C ALA A 97 5.93 9.38 -21.71
N ALA A 98 6.74 8.37 -21.38
CA ALA A 98 7.50 7.61 -22.36
C ALA A 98 6.67 6.44 -22.92
N ALA A 99 7.00 5.97 -24.12
CA ALA A 99 6.34 4.78 -24.69
C ALA A 99 6.50 3.53 -23.80
N SER A 100 7.63 3.41 -23.10
CA SER A 100 7.88 2.35 -22.12
C SER A 100 6.88 2.39 -20.95
N ASP A 101 6.36 3.56 -20.58
CA ASP A 101 5.33 3.66 -19.54
C ASP A 101 4.03 2.98 -19.94
N PHE A 102 3.62 3.11 -21.20
CA PHE A 102 2.48 2.39 -21.75
C PHE A 102 2.77 0.90 -21.93
N GLY A 103 4.02 0.55 -22.27
CA GLY A 103 4.48 -0.83 -22.41
C GLY A 103 4.34 -1.68 -21.14
N GLN A 104 4.25 -1.07 -19.95
CA GLN A 104 3.94 -1.80 -18.72
C GLN A 104 2.55 -2.49 -18.78
N LEU A 105 1.58 -1.89 -19.50
CA LEU A 105 0.25 -2.50 -19.69
C LEU A 105 0.34 -3.81 -20.47
N CYS A 106 1.28 -3.94 -21.42
CA CYS A 106 1.54 -5.19 -22.10
C CYS A 106 2.00 -6.27 -21.12
N GLY A 107 2.87 -5.91 -20.18
CA GLY A 107 3.33 -6.82 -19.14
C GLY A 107 2.20 -7.29 -18.23
N ILE A 108 1.37 -6.36 -17.77
CA ILE A 108 0.18 -6.64 -16.93
C ILE A 108 -0.82 -7.52 -17.69
N ALA A 109 -1.07 -7.22 -18.97
CA ALA A 109 -1.97 -8.00 -19.82
C ALA A 109 -1.46 -9.43 -20.06
N ALA A 110 -0.15 -9.62 -20.25
CA ALA A 110 0.45 -10.95 -20.38
C ALA A 110 0.33 -11.76 -19.07
N VAL A 111 0.58 -11.14 -17.92
CA VAL A 111 0.39 -11.78 -16.61
C VAL A 111 -1.09 -12.13 -16.38
N ALA A 112 -2.02 -11.25 -16.73
CA ALA A 112 -3.46 -11.53 -16.65
C ALA A 112 -3.89 -12.67 -17.59
N ALA A 113 -3.34 -12.72 -18.80
CA ALA A 113 -3.60 -13.77 -19.78
C ALA A 113 -3.10 -15.13 -19.28
N ALA A 114 -1.86 -15.19 -18.79
CA ALA A 114 -1.31 -16.39 -18.15
C ALA A 114 -2.17 -16.81 -16.96
N ALA A 115 -2.57 -15.87 -16.09
CA ALA A 115 -3.42 -16.19 -14.96
C ALA A 115 -4.77 -16.81 -15.38
N ALA A 116 -5.31 -16.35 -16.50
CA ALA A 116 -6.56 -16.82 -17.09
C ALA A 116 -6.41 -18.07 -17.99
N GLY A 117 -5.19 -18.58 -18.22
CA GLY A 117 -4.94 -19.67 -19.15
C GLY A 117 -5.17 -19.31 -20.63
N VAL A 118 -5.08 -18.02 -20.96
CA VAL A 118 -5.35 -17.47 -22.29
C VAL A 118 -4.02 -17.17 -23.00
N PRO A 119 -3.88 -17.49 -24.30
CA PRO A 119 -2.66 -17.20 -25.02
C PRO A 119 -2.47 -15.70 -25.25
N ALA A 120 -1.24 -15.22 -25.05
CA ALA A 120 -0.84 -13.86 -25.36
C ALA A 120 0.63 -13.82 -25.76
N ASP A 121 0.99 -12.88 -26.63
CA ASP A 121 2.37 -12.60 -27.00
C ASP A 121 2.52 -11.10 -27.21
N LEU A 122 3.01 -10.41 -26.18
CA LEU A 122 2.98 -8.95 -26.11
C LEU A 122 4.38 -8.37 -25.93
N PRO A 123 4.73 -7.30 -26.66
CA PRO A 123 6.01 -6.62 -26.49
C PRO A 123 6.06 -5.92 -25.13
N VAL A 124 7.18 -6.06 -24.43
CA VAL A 124 7.41 -5.43 -23.13
C VAL A 124 8.70 -4.61 -23.15
N PRO A 125 8.76 -3.49 -22.41
CA PRO A 125 9.94 -2.65 -22.37
C PRO A 125 11.09 -3.35 -21.63
N VAL A 126 12.29 -3.25 -22.19
CA VAL A 126 13.54 -3.52 -21.47
C VAL A 126 14.00 -2.21 -20.82
N ARG A 127 14.17 -2.19 -19.49
CA ARG A 127 14.62 -1.04 -18.72
C ARG A 127 15.96 -1.38 -18.08
N ASP A 128 17.02 -0.65 -18.46
CA ASP A 128 18.37 -0.86 -17.92
C ASP A 128 18.82 -2.33 -17.98
N GLY A 129 18.52 -2.99 -19.10
CA GLY A 129 18.81 -4.41 -19.33
C GLY A 129 17.96 -5.40 -18.55
N VAL A 130 16.79 -4.98 -18.05
CA VAL A 130 15.87 -5.80 -17.26
C VAL A 130 14.47 -5.79 -17.86
N VAL A 131 13.84 -6.98 -17.93
CA VAL A 131 12.43 -7.16 -18.28
C VAL A 131 11.64 -7.43 -17.00
N SER A 132 10.72 -6.53 -16.65
CA SER A 132 9.82 -6.71 -15.51
C SER A 132 8.65 -7.63 -15.88
N VAL A 133 8.31 -8.54 -14.97
CA VAL A 133 7.10 -9.37 -15.00
C VAL A 133 6.25 -8.95 -13.81
N PRO A 134 5.24 -8.07 -14.01
CA PRO A 134 4.55 -7.38 -12.92
C PRO A 134 4.03 -8.33 -11.84
N GLY A 135 4.42 -8.08 -10.59
CA GLY A 135 4.03 -8.87 -9.42
C GLY A 135 4.68 -10.26 -9.30
N VAL A 136 5.54 -10.66 -10.25
CA VAL A 136 6.17 -11.99 -10.29
C VAL A 136 7.69 -11.90 -10.11
N GLY A 137 8.34 -10.96 -10.81
CA GLY A 137 9.78 -10.81 -10.76
C GLY A 137 10.33 -9.97 -11.90
N ALA A 138 11.63 -10.12 -12.15
CA ALA A 138 12.31 -9.48 -13.26
C ALA A 138 13.38 -10.40 -13.84
N LEU A 139 13.64 -10.29 -15.14
CA LEU A 139 14.70 -11.03 -15.83
C LEU A 139 15.76 -10.07 -16.34
N THR A 140 17.01 -10.28 -15.96
CA THR A 140 18.17 -9.59 -16.53
C THR A 140 18.46 -10.14 -17.93
N VAL A 141 18.40 -9.27 -18.94
CA VAL A 141 18.57 -9.60 -20.36
C VAL A 141 19.76 -8.88 -21.02
N GLY A 142 20.48 -8.02 -20.30
CA GLY A 142 21.64 -7.28 -20.82
C GLY A 142 21.24 -6.24 -21.87
N ASP A 143 22.05 -6.04 -22.91
CA ASP A 143 21.85 -4.96 -23.90
C ASP A 143 20.74 -5.24 -24.95
N VAL A 144 19.85 -6.19 -24.67
CA VAL A 144 18.71 -6.50 -25.55
C VAL A 144 17.71 -5.34 -25.52
N THR A 145 17.26 -4.89 -26.69
CA THR A 145 16.27 -3.81 -26.84
C THR A 145 14.84 -4.32 -26.97
N ASP A 146 14.67 -5.56 -27.44
CA ASP A 146 13.37 -6.15 -27.76
C ASP A 146 13.09 -7.37 -26.86
N ALA A 147 12.01 -7.29 -26.11
CA ALA A 147 11.52 -8.37 -25.28
C ALA A 147 10.01 -8.55 -25.42
N ARG A 148 9.55 -9.78 -25.20
CA ARG A 148 8.13 -10.15 -25.22
C ARG A 148 7.80 -11.02 -24.02
N LEU A 149 6.61 -10.84 -23.47
CA LEU A 149 6.02 -11.80 -22.55
C LEU A 149 5.03 -12.67 -23.30
N VAL A 150 5.28 -13.97 -23.24
CA VAL A 150 4.45 -15.01 -23.87
C VAL A 150 3.70 -15.74 -22.78
N ALA A 151 2.37 -15.72 -22.86
CA ALA A 151 1.48 -16.52 -22.04
C ALA A 151 0.94 -17.69 -22.87
N ASP A 152 1.05 -18.91 -22.37
CA ASP A 152 0.47 -20.10 -22.99
C ASP A 152 0.11 -21.15 -21.94
N GLY A 153 -1.11 -21.71 -22.00
CA GLY A 153 -1.54 -22.79 -21.11
C GLY A 153 -1.38 -22.51 -19.61
N GLY A 154 -1.47 -21.25 -19.19
CA GLY A 154 -1.27 -20.85 -17.79
C GLY A 154 0.17 -20.54 -17.38
N ARG A 155 1.12 -20.60 -18.33
CA ARG A 155 2.55 -20.38 -18.10
C ARG A 155 2.99 -19.05 -18.68
N LEU A 156 4.03 -18.45 -18.09
CA LEU A 156 4.70 -17.24 -18.60
C LEU A 156 6.10 -17.57 -19.10
N SER A 157 6.53 -16.92 -20.17
CA SER A 157 7.91 -16.94 -20.64
C SER A 157 8.33 -15.56 -21.09
N VAL A 158 9.61 -15.23 -20.89
CA VAL A 158 10.24 -14.03 -21.44
C VAL A 158 11.00 -14.43 -22.70
N ALA A 159 10.65 -13.84 -23.84
CA ALA A 159 11.42 -13.96 -25.07
C ALA A 159 12.25 -12.69 -25.27
N ALA A 160 13.58 -12.80 -25.24
CA ALA A 160 14.51 -11.67 -25.36
C ALA A 160 15.81 -12.12 -26.05
N GLY A 161 16.31 -11.34 -27.01
CA GLY A 161 17.60 -11.63 -27.67
C GLY A 161 17.68 -13.00 -28.35
N GLY A 162 16.57 -13.49 -28.91
CA GLY A 162 16.48 -14.81 -29.54
C GLY A 162 16.42 -15.99 -28.55
N ARG A 163 16.35 -15.73 -27.25
CA ARG A 163 16.20 -16.74 -26.20
C ARG A 163 14.80 -16.67 -25.61
N VAL A 164 14.24 -17.84 -25.26
CA VAL A 164 12.98 -17.94 -24.51
C VAL A 164 13.28 -18.56 -23.15
N VAL A 165 12.89 -17.85 -22.09
CA VAL A 165 13.09 -18.25 -20.70
C VAL A 165 11.71 -18.52 -20.09
N ALA A 166 11.43 -19.78 -19.79
CA ALA A 166 10.20 -20.16 -19.12
C ALA A 166 10.25 -19.77 -17.65
N LEU A 167 9.25 -19.01 -17.20
CA LEU A 167 9.03 -18.64 -15.81
C LEU A 167 8.00 -19.63 -15.26
N HIS A 168 8.48 -20.77 -14.78
CA HIS A 168 7.59 -21.83 -14.30
C HIS A 168 6.95 -21.42 -12.97
N GLU A 169 5.62 -21.28 -12.97
CA GLU A 169 4.80 -21.67 -11.83
C GLU A 169 4.01 -22.94 -12.22
N GLU A 170 3.73 -23.80 -11.25
CA GLU A 170 2.60 -24.73 -11.33
C GLU A 170 1.35 -23.93 -11.77
N PRO A 171 0.43 -24.48 -12.58
CA PRO A 171 -0.80 -23.79 -12.94
C PRO A 171 -1.45 -23.23 -11.67
N LEU A 172 -1.80 -21.93 -11.67
CA LEU A 172 -2.52 -21.30 -10.55
C LEU A 172 -3.60 -22.27 -10.07
N PRO A 173 -3.63 -22.65 -8.78
CA PRO A 173 -4.63 -23.58 -8.29
C PRO A 173 -5.99 -23.05 -8.70
N SER A 174 -6.86 -23.95 -9.18
CA SER A 174 -8.26 -23.69 -9.50
C SER A 174 -9.10 -23.34 -8.26
N GLY A 175 -8.44 -22.97 -7.16
CA GLY A 175 -9.03 -22.66 -5.89
C GLY A 175 -9.87 -21.39 -5.93
N ASP A 176 -10.94 -21.49 -5.17
CA ASP A 176 -12.02 -20.57 -4.90
C ASP A 176 -11.48 -19.16 -4.61
N ALA A 177 -12.26 -18.13 -4.97
CA ALA A 177 -11.91 -16.72 -4.89
C ALA A 177 -11.56 -16.19 -3.47
N SER A 178 -11.55 -17.05 -2.44
CA SER A 178 -11.29 -16.72 -1.04
C SER A 178 -9.82 -16.79 -0.61
N SER A 179 -8.90 -17.33 -1.43
CA SER A 179 -7.48 -17.25 -1.10
C SER A 179 -6.92 -15.87 -1.46
N ALA A 180 -6.66 -15.06 -0.44
CA ALA A 180 -6.22 -13.66 -0.54
C ALA A 180 -4.81 -13.47 -1.13
N SER A 181 -4.14 -14.54 -1.60
CA SER A 181 -2.77 -14.43 -2.08
C SER A 181 -2.71 -14.05 -3.57
N PRO A 182 -1.94 -12.99 -3.94
CA PRO A 182 -1.89 -12.46 -5.31
C PRO A 182 -1.20 -13.38 -6.33
N VAL A 183 -0.52 -14.44 -5.89
CA VAL A 183 0.38 -15.34 -6.64
C VAL A 183 0.29 -16.71 -5.95
N PRO A 184 0.34 -17.87 -6.65
CA PRO A 184 0.11 -19.17 -6.01
C PRO A 184 1.06 -19.39 -4.83
N ALA A 185 0.59 -20.17 -3.85
CA ALA A 185 1.47 -20.80 -2.89
C ALA A 185 2.50 -21.63 -3.67
N GLN A 186 3.79 -21.36 -3.44
CA GLN A 186 4.95 -22.11 -3.94
C GLN A 186 4.61 -23.27 -4.89
N GLY A 187 4.53 -22.98 -6.19
CA GLY A 187 5.14 -23.88 -7.15
C GLY A 187 6.65 -23.73 -6.98
N ALA A 188 7.40 -24.83 -6.96
CA ALA A 188 8.84 -24.84 -6.76
C ALA A 188 9.53 -23.67 -7.49
N ALA A 189 10.38 -22.95 -6.75
CA ALA A 189 11.11 -21.79 -7.24
C ALA A 189 11.70 -22.04 -8.64
N VAL A 190 11.63 -21.01 -9.48
CA VAL A 190 12.44 -20.84 -10.70
C VAL A 190 13.91 -20.62 -10.28
N ALA A 191 14.44 -21.47 -9.39
CA ALA A 191 15.70 -21.28 -8.67
C ALA A 191 16.93 -21.34 -9.58
N ASP A 192 16.77 -21.90 -10.78
CA ASP A 192 17.88 -22.21 -11.69
C ASP A 192 17.85 -21.44 -13.02
N VAL A 193 17.06 -20.36 -13.14
CA VAL A 193 17.10 -19.52 -14.33
C VAL A 193 18.13 -18.40 -14.15
N PRO A 194 19.25 -18.40 -14.91
CA PRO A 194 20.24 -17.34 -14.80
C PRO A 194 19.64 -15.97 -15.11
N GLY A 195 19.87 -15.01 -14.22
CA GLY A 195 19.37 -13.64 -14.34
C GLY A 195 17.91 -13.44 -13.90
N TRP A 196 17.21 -14.49 -13.43
CA TRP A 196 15.88 -14.34 -12.85
C TRP A 196 15.94 -13.79 -11.42
N LEU A 197 15.17 -12.74 -11.17
CA LEU A 197 15.05 -12.05 -9.89
C LEU A 197 13.59 -12.14 -9.43
N PRO A 198 13.20 -13.20 -8.68
CA PRO A 198 11.83 -13.35 -8.21
C PRO A 198 11.47 -12.28 -7.19
N VAL A 199 10.22 -11.81 -7.19
CA VAL A 199 9.68 -11.04 -6.06
C VAL A 199 9.75 -11.93 -4.81
N HIS A 200 10.30 -11.41 -3.72
CA HIS A 200 10.38 -12.16 -2.47
C HIS A 200 8.99 -12.27 -1.83
N ARG A 201 8.79 -13.30 -1.01
CA ARG A 201 7.52 -13.49 -0.30
C ARG A 201 7.77 -13.77 1.18
N LEU A 202 7.19 -12.91 2.01
CA LEU A 202 7.17 -13.04 3.46
C LEU A 202 5.96 -13.88 3.86
N SER A 203 6.18 -14.82 4.76
CA SER A 203 5.17 -15.77 5.23
C SER A 203 5.12 -15.83 6.75
N ALA A 204 3.97 -16.14 7.31
CA ALA A 204 3.82 -16.44 8.72
C ALA A 204 2.62 -17.37 8.88
N PRO A 205 2.57 -18.22 9.92
CA PRO A 205 1.34 -18.90 10.27
C PRO A 205 0.17 -17.90 10.33
N GLY A 206 -0.93 -18.21 9.64
CA GLY A 206 -2.13 -17.36 9.58
C GLY A 206 -2.06 -16.13 8.67
N ALA A 207 -0.90 -15.78 8.10
CA ALA A 207 -0.76 -14.70 7.12
C ALA A 207 -1.06 -15.15 5.67
N PRO A 208 -1.64 -14.29 4.81
CA PRO A 208 -1.92 -14.63 3.40
C PRO A 208 -0.67 -14.66 2.48
N GLY A 209 0.51 -14.40 3.04
CA GLY A 209 1.76 -14.18 2.31
C GLY A 209 1.82 -12.79 1.68
N VAL A 210 2.86 -12.02 2.00
CA VAL A 210 3.03 -10.63 1.55
C VAL A 210 4.27 -10.54 0.67
N ALA A 211 4.16 -9.90 -0.49
CA ALA A 211 5.31 -9.67 -1.37
C ALA A 211 6.28 -8.67 -0.72
N LEU A 212 7.57 -8.95 -0.78
CA LEU A 212 8.63 -7.99 -0.52
C LEU A 212 9.27 -7.67 -1.87
N ASP A 213 8.81 -6.57 -2.48
CA ASP A 213 9.09 -6.25 -3.88
C ASP A 213 10.22 -5.21 -3.99
N ASP A 214 11.40 -5.69 -4.39
CA ASP A 214 12.59 -4.89 -4.65
C ASP A 214 12.96 -4.84 -6.14
N VAL A 215 12.05 -5.23 -7.04
CA VAL A 215 12.32 -5.34 -8.49
C VAL A 215 11.35 -4.55 -9.38
N ASP A 216 10.09 -4.33 -8.99
CA ASP A 216 9.11 -3.66 -9.84
C ASP A 216 9.52 -2.20 -10.15
N PRO A 217 9.48 -1.74 -11.40
CA PRO A 217 9.93 -0.40 -11.78
C PRO A 217 9.04 0.73 -11.24
N TYR A 218 7.80 0.44 -10.86
CA TYR A 218 6.81 1.39 -10.34
C TYR A 218 6.66 1.34 -8.80
N ARG A 219 7.60 0.70 -8.10
CA ARG A 219 7.71 0.72 -6.63
C ARG A 219 8.25 2.03 -6.04
N HIS A 220 8.52 3.03 -6.87
CA HIS A 220 9.03 4.34 -6.44
C HIS A 220 7.91 5.31 -6.07
N GLY A 221 8.25 6.52 -5.62
CA GLY A 221 7.28 7.56 -5.21
C GLY A 221 7.14 7.74 -3.70
N HIS A 222 7.96 7.03 -2.93
CA HIS A 222 8.14 7.25 -1.50
C HIS A 222 9.10 8.42 -1.24
N HIS A 223 9.16 8.88 0.01
CA HIS A 223 10.06 9.96 0.45
C HIS A 223 11.55 9.53 0.50
N ALA A 224 11.81 8.22 0.42
CA ALA A 224 13.13 7.62 0.27
C ALA A 224 13.15 6.75 -0.99
N PRO A 225 14.29 6.61 -1.67
CA PRO A 225 14.38 5.74 -2.83
C PRO A 225 14.16 4.27 -2.42
N PRO A 226 13.56 3.45 -3.29
CA PRO A 226 13.52 2.00 -3.08
C PRO A 226 14.92 1.43 -2.92
N ALA A 227 15.04 0.36 -2.13
CA ALA A 227 16.27 -0.41 -2.04
C ALA A 227 16.60 -1.08 -3.39
N ASN A 228 17.89 -1.33 -3.60
CA ASN A 228 18.35 -2.27 -4.61
C ASN A 228 17.92 -3.69 -4.24
N ARG A 229 18.20 -4.65 -5.13
CA ARG A 229 17.97 -6.08 -4.87
C ARG A 229 18.56 -6.48 -3.51
N LEU A 230 17.73 -7.06 -2.66
CA LEU A 230 18.13 -7.56 -1.35
C LEU A 230 18.94 -8.85 -1.51
N ASP A 231 19.95 -9.02 -0.66
CA ASP A 231 20.64 -10.29 -0.53
C ASP A 231 19.84 -11.27 0.35
N ASP A 232 20.25 -12.54 0.34
CA ASP A 232 19.55 -13.59 1.08
C ASP A 232 19.53 -13.35 2.60
N ALA A 233 20.54 -12.65 3.14
CA ALA A 233 20.63 -12.34 4.57
C ALA A 233 19.60 -11.27 4.97
N GLU A 234 19.46 -10.22 4.17
CA GLU A 234 18.42 -9.21 4.35
C GLU A 234 17.03 -9.83 4.23
N VAL A 235 16.79 -10.65 3.21
CA VAL A 235 15.49 -11.33 3.02
C VAL A 235 15.15 -12.23 4.22
N ALA A 236 16.12 -13.00 4.72
CA ALA A 236 15.94 -13.84 5.91
C ALA A 236 15.62 -13.02 7.17
N HIS A 237 16.22 -11.84 7.31
CA HIS A 237 15.91 -10.92 8.39
C HIS A 237 14.46 -10.39 8.27
N TRP A 238 14.06 -9.89 7.10
CA TRP A 238 12.68 -9.46 6.84
C TRP A 238 11.67 -10.55 7.16
N GLN A 239 11.93 -11.78 6.71
CA GLN A 239 11.09 -12.95 6.98
C GLN A 239 10.97 -13.23 8.48
N THR A 240 12.08 -13.17 9.23
CA THR A 240 12.08 -13.39 10.67
C THR A 240 11.24 -12.33 11.40
N VAL A 241 11.49 -11.05 11.12
CA VAL A 241 10.77 -9.93 11.76
C VAL A 241 9.29 -9.94 11.39
N PHE A 242 8.96 -10.22 10.13
CA PHE A 242 7.58 -10.32 9.67
C PHE A 242 6.81 -11.43 10.39
N ALA A 243 7.39 -12.63 10.52
CA ALA A 243 6.73 -13.74 11.21
C ALA A 243 6.47 -13.44 12.69
N GLN A 244 7.42 -12.78 13.37
CA GLN A 244 7.26 -12.34 14.75
C GLN A 244 6.17 -11.27 14.88
N ALA A 245 6.19 -10.26 14.02
CA ALA A 245 5.21 -9.18 14.00
C ALA A 245 3.79 -9.70 13.72
N TRP A 246 3.64 -10.62 12.77
CA TRP A 246 2.34 -11.23 12.46
C TRP A 246 1.79 -12.03 13.65
N GLY A 247 2.65 -12.81 14.31
CA GLY A 247 2.25 -13.51 15.54
C GLY A 247 1.77 -12.56 16.65
N MET A 248 2.40 -11.39 16.81
CA MET A 248 1.95 -10.36 17.75
C MET A 248 0.58 -9.78 17.35
N LEU A 249 0.38 -9.48 16.07
CA LEU A 249 -0.90 -9.00 15.54
C LEU A 249 -2.03 -9.98 15.82
N GLU A 250 -1.85 -11.27 15.53
CA GLU A 250 -2.88 -12.28 15.77
C GLU A 250 -3.24 -12.43 17.25
N ARG A 251 -2.24 -12.40 18.14
CA ARG A 251 -2.46 -12.52 19.59
C ARG A 251 -3.14 -11.30 20.21
N ARG A 252 -2.72 -10.10 19.81
CA ARG A 252 -3.10 -8.85 20.50
C ARG A 252 -4.17 -8.05 19.77
N MET A 253 -4.27 -8.21 18.46
CA MET A 253 -5.14 -7.41 17.59
C MET A 253 -5.71 -8.24 16.43
N PRO A 254 -6.46 -9.34 16.71
CA PRO A 254 -6.94 -10.25 15.66
C PRO A 254 -7.79 -9.55 14.59
N GLY A 255 -8.54 -8.50 14.96
CA GLY A 255 -9.26 -7.67 13.99
C GLY A 255 -8.34 -6.95 12.99
N ARG A 256 -7.21 -6.38 13.47
CA ARG A 256 -6.19 -5.76 12.61
C ARG A 256 -5.48 -6.79 11.75
N ALA A 257 -5.17 -7.95 12.31
CA ALA A 257 -4.60 -9.06 11.55
C ALA A 257 -5.52 -9.46 10.38
N ALA A 258 -6.83 -9.57 10.63
CA ALA A 258 -7.82 -9.89 9.60
C ALA A 258 -7.95 -8.79 8.52
N GLU A 259 -7.93 -7.50 8.91
CA GLU A 259 -7.91 -6.38 7.95
C GLU A 259 -6.66 -6.39 7.06
N LEU A 260 -5.48 -6.57 7.68
CA LEU A 260 -4.21 -6.68 6.96
C LEU A 260 -4.20 -7.90 6.05
N ALA A 261 -4.74 -9.04 6.51
CA ALA A 261 -4.84 -10.24 5.69
C ALA A 261 -5.73 -10.05 4.44
N ALA A 262 -6.76 -9.21 4.54
CA ALA A 262 -7.65 -8.91 3.43
C ALA A 262 -7.02 -7.92 2.41
N GLY A 263 -6.14 -7.03 2.85
CA GLY A 263 -5.72 -5.89 2.02
C GLY A 263 -4.22 -5.68 1.80
N LEU A 264 -3.35 -6.06 2.74
CA LEU A 264 -1.91 -5.88 2.60
C LEU A 264 -1.33 -6.93 1.64
N GLN A 265 -0.72 -6.48 0.55
CA GLN A 265 -0.20 -7.37 -0.49
C GLN A 265 1.29 -7.16 -0.77
N VAL A 266 1.81 -5.93 -0.62
CA VAL A 266 3.20 -5.60 -0.98
C VAL A 266 3.86 -4.72 0.06
N LEU A 267 5.06 -5.09 0.49
CA LEU A 267 6.03 -4.23 1.15
C LEU A 267 7.13 -3.88 0.16
N VAL A 268 7.45 -2.58 0.06
CA VAL A 268 8.58 -2.11 -0.75
C VAL A 268 9.74 -1.78 0.21
N PRO A 269 10.87 -2.50 0.15
CA PRO A 269 12.02 -2.14 0.96
C PRO A 269 12.59 -0.80 0.47
N LEU A 270 12.79 0.14 1.38
CA LEU A 270 13.40 1.44 1.09
C LEU A 270 14.87 1.45 1.51
N ALA A 271 15.68 2.21 0.78
CA ALA A 271 17.10 2.37 1.10
C ALA A 271 17.25 3.05 2.47
N GLN A 272 18.03 2.41 3.35
CA GLN A 272 18.32 2.96 4.67
C GLN A 272 19.51 3.92 4.57
N THR A 273 19.24 5.22 4.50
CA THR A 273 20.29 6.25 4.41
C THR A 273 20.78 6.72 5.78
N ASP A 274 19.99 6.51 6.83
CA ASP A 274 20.32 6.82 8.22
C ASP A 274 19.90 5.63 9.10
N PRO A 275 20.86 4.88 9.67
CA PRO A 275 20.58 3.69 10.49
C PRO A 275 19.67 3.94 11.70
N HIS A 276 19.55 5.19 12.15
CA HIS A 276 18.75 5.57 13.31
C HIS A 276 17.36 6.09 12.95
N SER A 277 17.05 6.26 11.66
CA SER A 277 15.73 6.70 11.21
C SER A 277 14.93 5.52 10.65
N ALA A 278 13.82 5.19 11.30
CA ALA A 278 12.79 4.36 10.69
C ALA A 278 11.92 5.26 9.80
N ARG A 279 11.70 4.85 8.55
CA ARG A 279 10.83 5.60 7.65
C ARG A 279 9.90 4.67 6.90
N SER A 280 8.65 5.09 6.76
CA SER A 280 7.63 4.40 6.00
C SER A 280 6.74 5.41 5.26
N ALA A 281 6.17 4.98 4.14
CA ALA A 281 5.19 5.77 3.41
C ALA A 281 4.31 4.93 2.50
N THR A 282 3.01 5.18 2.62
CA THR A 282 1.98 4.76 1.70
C THR A 282 1.89 5.72 0.51
N ILE A 283 1.83 5.16 -0.69
CA ILE A 283 1.53 5.93 -1.90
C ILE A 283 0.01 5.92 -2.07
N LYS A 284 -0.60 7.11 -2.24
CA LYS A 284 -2.06 7.28 -2.38
C LYS A 284 -2.71 6.28 -3.34
N TYR A 285 -2.02 5.94 -4.42
CA TYR A 285 -2.54 5.11 -5.50
C TYR A 285 -2.25 3.62 -5.35
N ALA A 286 -1.54 3.21 -4.31
CA ALA A 286 -1.08 1.84 -4.10
C ALA A 286 -1.78 1.21 -2.90
N PHE A 287 -3.11 1.15 -2.92
CA PHE A 287 -3.89 0.58 -1.82
C PHE A 287 -3.42 -0.84 -1.51
N GLY A 288 -3.01 -1.09 -0.26
CA GLY A 288 -2.47 -2.39 0.15
C GLY A 288 -0.96 -2.55 -0.11
N ALA A 289 -0.26 -1.46 -0.41
CA ALA A 289 1.19 -1.42 -0.47
C ALA A 289 1.77 -0.18 0.19
N PHE A 290 2.90 -0.35 0.84
CA PHE A 290 3.69 0.76 1.37
C PHE A 290 5.17 0.42 1.37
N GLY A 291 5.97 1.48 1.34
CA GLY A 291 7.42 1.37 1.45
C GLY A 291 7.84 1.55 2.89
N LEU A 292 8.84 0.82 3.33
CA LEU A 292 9.49 1.04 4.63
C LEU A 292 10.97 0.68 4.61
N THR A 293 11.76 1.41 5.39
CA THR A 293 13.13 1.01 5.72
C THR A 293 13.11 -0.23 6.61
N ARG A 294 14.26 -0.89 6.75
CA ARG A 294 14.42 -2.04 7.63
C ARG A 294 13.85 -1.78 9.03
N PRO A 295 12.88 -2.59 9.52
CA PRO A 295 12.34 -2.44 10.86
C PRO A 295 13.38 -2.78 11.93
N SER A 296 13.39 -2.02 13.03
CA SER A 296 14.27 -2.26 14.19
C SER A 296 13.79 -3.40 15.09
N SER A 297 12.49 -3.68 15.10
CA SER A 297 11.90 -4.75 15.90
C SER A 297 10.56 -5.24 15.31
N ALA A 298 10.07 -6.37 15.81
CA ALA A 298 8.74 -6.88 15.45
C ALA A 298 7.62 -5.92 15.90
N ALA A 299 7.74 -5.30 17.08
CA ALA A 299 6.77 -4.33 17.58
C ALA A 299 6.70 -3.08 16.68
N ASP A 300 7.86 -2.58 16.24
CA ASP A 300 7.90 -1.45 15.29
C ASP A 300 7.24 -1.82 13.96
N LEU A 301 7.47 -3.04 13.46
CA LEU A 301 6.82 -3.51 12.24
C LEU A 301 5.30 -3.66 12.41
N VAL A 302 4.81 -4.13 13.56
CA VAL A 302 3.36 -4.18 13.87
C VAL A 302 2.74 -2.79 13.74
N VAL A 303 3.32 -1.81 14.44
CA VAL A 303 2.80 -0.44 14.47
C VAL A 303 2.91 0.20 13.09
N THR A 304 4.00 -0.04 12.37
CA THR A 304 4.19 0.45 10.99
C THR A 304 3.16 -0.13 10.03
N MET A 305 2.91 -1.45 10.08
CA MET A 305 1.90 -2.10 9.24
C MET A 305 0.51 -1.51 9.50
N VAL A 306 0.13 -1.32 10.77
CA VAL A 306 -1.17 -0.70 11.10
C VAL A 306 -1.20 0.75 10.63
N HIS A 307 -0.18 1.54 10.92
CA HIS A 307 -0.07 2.95 10.52
C HIS A 307 -0.25 3.12 9.01
N GLU A 308 0.54 2.43 8.21
CA GLU A 308 0.52 2.59 6.77
C GLU A 308 -0.76 2.01 6.15
N PHE A 309 -1.31 0.96 6.74
CA PHE A 309 -2.59 0.44 6.28
C PHE A 309 -3.76 1.37 6.63
N GLN A 310 -3.70 2.14 7.73
CA GLN A 310 -4.66 3.22 7.98
C GLN A 310 -4.60 4.30 6.90
N HIS A 311 -3.40 4.70 6.45
CA HIS A 311 -3.26 5.61 5.31
C HIS A 311 -3.87 5.02 4.02
N SER A 312 -3.70 3.72 3.79
CA SER A 312 -4.33 3.02 2.67
C SER A 312 -5.86 3.07 2.76
N LYS A 313 -6.44 2.74 3.92
CA LYS A 313 -7.89 2.80 4.17
C LYS A 313 -8.47 4.18 3.88
N LEU A 314 -7.92 5.23 4.49
CA LEU A 314 -8.43 6.58 4.29
C LEU A 314 -8.20 7.08 2.85
N SER A 315 -7.10 6.70 2.20
CA SER A 315 -6.90 7.02 0.77
C SER A 315 -7.98 6.38 -0.10
N GLY A 316 -8.34 5.13 0.17
CA GLY A 316 -9.46 4.46 -0.49
C GLY A 316 -10.80 5.16 -0.25
N MET A 317 -11.03 5.66 0.97
CA MET A 317 -12.24 6.46 1.27
C MET A 317 -12.27 7.79 0.55
N LEU A 318 -11.13 8.47 0.44
CA LEU A 318 -11.00 9.76 -0.23
C LEU A 318 -11.15 9.66 -1.76
N ASP A 319 -10.93 8.48 -2.35
CA ASP A 319 -11.23 8.23 -3.76
C ASP A 319 -12.74 8.13 -4.04
N LEU A 320 -13.56 7.87 -3.02
CA LEU A 320 -15.02 7.78 -3.13
C LEU A 320 -15.71 9.08 -2.75
N THR A 321 -15.27 9.75 -1.69
CA THR A 321 -15.88 10.99 -1.22
C THR A 321 -14.87 11.91 -0.52
N PRO A 322 -14.87 13.23 -0.80
CA PRO A 322 -14.02 14.17 -0.07
C PRO A 322 -14.48 14.30 1.39
N MET A 323 -13.51 14.37 2.30
CA MET A 323 -13.76 14.55 3.75
C MET A 323 -13.63 16.00 4.22
N SER A 324 -12.93 16.84 3.45
CA SER A 324 -12.74 18.26 3.75
C SER A 324 -12.87 19.11 2.49
N ASP A 325 -13.15 20.40 2.67
CA ASP A 325 -13.17 21.37 1.58
C ASP A 325 -11.77 21.49 0.95
N PRO A 326 -11.60 21.18 -0.35
CA PRO A 326 -10.32 21.33 -1.04
C PRO A 326 -9.89 22.80 -1.19
N ALA A 327 -10.80 23.77 -1.03
CA ALA A 327 -10.47 25.20 -1.07
C ALA A 327 -9.85 25.70 0.25
N ASP A 328 -9.91 24.92 1.34
CA ASP A 328 -9.25 25.28 2.59
C ASP A 328 -7.73 25.13 2.48
N THR A 329 -7.06 26.28 2.43
CA THR A 329 -5.61 26.39 2.31
C THR A 329 -4.92 26.65 3.65
N ARG A 330 -5.65 26.69 4.77
CA ARG A 330 -5.07 26.89 6.10
C ARG A 330 -4.09 25.79 6.46
N ARG A 331 -3.29 26.08 7.47
CA ARG A 331 -2.16 25.26 7.91
C ARG A 331 -2.27 25.04 9.42
N PHE A 332 -2.20 23.78 9.81
CA PHE A 332 -2.46 23.33 11.16
C PHE A 332 -1.22 22.67 11.76
N PHE A 333 -1.12 22.73 13.08
CA PHE A 333 -0.15 21.95 13.83
C PHE A 333 -0.50 20.45 13.77
N ALA A 334 0.50 19.61 13.49
CA ALA A 334 0.39 18.16 13.51
C ALA A 334 1.32 17.61 14.61
N PRO A 335 0.81 17.02 15.70
CA PRO A 335 1.61 16.71 16.90
C PRO A 335 2.80 15.77 16.73
N TRP A 336 2.92 15.08 15.60
CA TRP A 336 4.00 14.15 15.26
C TRP A 336 5.09 14.75 14.36
N ARG A 337 5.02 16.03 13.97
CA ARG A 337 6.02 16.69 13.13
C ARG A 337 6.01 18.22 13.28
N THR A 338 7.10 18.87 12.87
CA THR A 338 7.28 20.32 13.05
C THR A 338 6.89 21.16 11.83
N ASP A 339 6.68 20.57 10.65
CA ASP A 339 6.11 21.28 9.51
C ASP A 339 4.58 21.34 9.57
N PRO A 340 3.99 22.48 9.18
CA PRO A 340 2.56 22.69 9.23
C PRO A 340 1.84 21.91 8.11
N ARG A 341 0.63 21.42 8.40
CA ARG A 341 -0.11 20.53 7.50
C ARG A 341 -1.40 21.17 6.98
N PRO A 342 -1.78 20.96 5.71
CA PRO A 342 -3.15 21.25 5.27
C PRO A 342 -4.14 20.34 5.99
N LEU A 343 -5.42 20.75 6.09
CA LEU A 343 -6.45 20.01 6.81
C LEU A 343 -6.55 18.54 6.40
N ALA A 344 -6.62 18.26 5.10
CA ALA A 344 -6.64 16.88 4.59
C ALA A 344 -5.40 16.06 5.01
N GLY A 345 -4.23 16.73 5.08
CA GLY A 345 -2.98 16.12 5.52
C GLY A 345 -2.89 15.90 7.03
N LEU A 346 -3.59 16.72 7.82
CA LEU A 346 -3.75 16.52 9.26
C LEU A 346 -4.73 15.37 9.54
N LEU A 347 -5.89 15.35 8.88
CA LEU A 347 -6.86 14.26 8.98
C LEU A 347 -6.25 12.89 8.65
N GLN A 348 -5.42 12.83 7.60
CA GLN A 348 -4.65 11.62 7.27
C GLN A 348 -3.76 11.15 8.42
N GLY A 349 -3.08 12.08 9.10
CA GLY A 349 -2.24 11.74 10.24
C GLY A 349 -3.07 11.33 11.46
N VAL A 350 -4.15 12.03 11.79
CA VAL A 350 -5.05 11.66 12.91
C VAL A 350 -5.56 10.22 12.72
N TYR A 351 -6.05 9.90 11.53
CA TYR A 351 -6.58 8.57 11.21
C TYR A 351 -5.52 7.45 11.38
N ALA A 352 -4.28 7.70 10.95
CA ALA A 352 -3.17 6.76 11.15
C ALA A 352 -2.76 6.65 12.63
N PHE A 353 -2.67 7.78 13.34
CA PHE A 353 -2.23 7.81 14.74
C PHE A 353 -3.25 7.22 15.71
N VAL A 354 -4.55 7.18 15.37
CA VAL A 354 -5.53 6.36 16.09
C VAL A 354 -5.14 4.88 16.04
N GLY A 355 -4.75 4.38 14.87
CA GLY A 355 -4.23 3.02 14.72
C GLY A 355 -2.93 2.79 15.49
N VAL A 356 -2.03 3.78 15.53
CA VAL A 356 -0.78 3.73 16.30
C VAL A 356 -1.06 3.63 17.81
N ALA A 357 -1.93 4.51 18.33
CA ALA A 357 -2.29 4.52 19.74
C ALA A 357 -2.94 3.20 20.16
N ASP A 358 -3.89 2.70 19.36
CA ASP A 358 -4.51 1.39 19.60
C ASP A 358 -3.51 0.23 19.55
N SER A 359 -2.53 0.28 18.63
CA SER A 359 -1.49 -0.74 18.53
C SER A 359 -0.62 -0.78 19.78
N TRP A 360 -0.12 0.37 20.22
CA TRP A 360 0.69 0.43 21.43
C TRP A 360 -0.10 0.03 22.67
N ARG A 361 -1.36 0.46 22.79
CA ARG A 361 -2.26 0.01 23.86
C ARG A 361 -2.36 -1.51 23.92
N ALA A 362 -2.58 -2.17 22.79
CA ALA A 362 -2.69 -3.62 22.72
C ALA A 362 -1.36 -4.33 23.06
N LEU A 363 -0.22 -3.73 22.69
CA LEU A 363 1.12 -4.25 22.96
C LEU A 363 1.58 -4.09 24.42
N ILE A 364 0.86 -3.35 25.27
CA ILE A 364 1.13 -3.32 26.72
C ILE A 364 1.06 -4.73 27.32
N ALA A 365 0.16 -5.57 26.80
CA ALA A 365 -0.01 -6.94 27.25
C ALA A 365 1.03 -7.92 26.68
N GLU A 366 1.92 -7.48 25.79
CA GLU A 366 2.98 -8.31 25.22
C GLU A 366 4.21 -8.34 26.13
N ASP A 367 4.71 -9.55 26.39
CA ASP A 367 5.81 -9.78 27.33
C ASP A 367 7.06 -8.97 26.94
N GLY A 368 7.61 -8.24 27.91
CA GLY A 368 8.80 -7.40 27.72
C GLY A 368 8.54 -6.06 27.01
N LEU A 369 7.30 -5.74 26.63
CA LEU A 369 6.96 -4.46 25.98
C LEU A 369 6.14 -3.50 26.85
N ALA A 370 5.63 -3.93 28.00
CA ALA A 370 4.69 -3.15 28.82
C ALA A 370 5.11 -1.68 29.04
N ASP A 371 6.33 -1.43 29.51
CA ASP A 371 6.81 -0.07 29.80
C ASP A 371 6.95 0.78 28.54
N LEU A 372 7.59 0.24 27.49
CA LEU A 372 7.76 0.91 26.21
C LEU A 372 6.39 1.22 25.56
N ALA A 373 5.52 0.22 25.51
CA ALA A 373 4.20 0.31 24.91
C ALA A 373 3.30 1.28 25.69
N GLY A 374 3.38 1.29 27.02
CA GLY A 374 2.66 2.24 27.88
C GLY A 374 3.08 3.68 27.62
N ALA A 375 4.39 3.95 27.54
CA ALA A 375 4.92 5.27 27.20
C ALA A 375 4.49 5.72 25.80
N ARG A 376 4.64 4.84 24.79
CA ARG A 376 4.24 5.15 23.40
C ARG A 376 2.73 5.33 23.24
N PHE A 377 1.93 4.56 23.98
CA PHE A 377 0.48 4.73 24.00
C PHE A 377 0.07 6.08 24.60
N ALA A 378 0.68 6.47 25.72
CA ALA A 378 0.44 7.78 26.36
C ALA A 378 0.76 8.95 25.40
N GLU A 379 1.90 8.90 24.72
CA GLU A 379 2.28 9.89 23.71
C GLU A 379 1.26 9.92 22.57
N ALA A 380 0.98 8.77 21.96
CA ALA A 380 0.15 8.68 20.76
C ALA A 380 -1.30 9.15 21.03
N ARG A 381 -1.92 8.77 22.15
CA ARG A 381 -3.32 9.17 22.44
C ARG A 381 -3.47 10.68 22.65
N LEU A 382 -2.49 11.34 23.26
CA LEU A 382 -2.50 12.81 23.43
C LEU A 382 -2.22 13.53 22.10
N GLN A 383 -1.36 12.97 21.25
CA GLN A 383 -1.13 13.47 19.90
C GLN A 383 -2.39 13.37 19.03
N VAL A 384 -3.11 12.23 19.10
CA VAL A 384 -4.40 12.06 18.43
C VAL A 384 -5.38 13.12 18.92
N GLU A 385 -5.55 13.27 20.23
CA GLU A 385 -6.47 14.25 20.82
C GLU A 385 -6.19 15.67 20.29
N ARG A 386 -4.93 16.09 20.36
CA ARG A 386 -4.53 17.42 19.93
C ARG A 386 -4.75 17.64 18.43
N GLY A 387 -4.46 16.63 17.60
CA GLY A 387 -4.66 16.69 16.16
C GLY A 387 -6.15 16.70 15.78
N LEU A 388 -6.94 15.83 16.41
CA LEU A 388 -8.37 15.69 16.17
C LEU A 388 -9.14 16.96 16.55
N GLY A 389 -8.83 17.55 17.72
CA GLY A 389 -9.44 18.82 18.13
C GLY A 389 -9.19 19.96 17.13
N ALA A 390 -8.02 20.00 16.48
CA ALA A 390 -7.75 20.98 15.42
C ALA A 390 -8.53 20.69 14.12
N VAL A 391 -8.75 19.42 13.78
CA VAL A 391 -9.61 19.02 12.64
C VAL A 391 -11.06 19.42 12.91
N GLU A 392 -11.59 19.15 14.11
CA GLU A 392 -12.95 19.51 14.52
C GLU A 392 -13.16 21.04 14.50
N ALA A 393 -12.20 21.79 15.03
CA ALA A 393 -12.25 23.26 15.06
C ALA A 393 -12.07 23.93 13.69
N SER A 394 -11.72 23.17 12.64
CA SER A 394 -11.45 23.74 11.31
C SER A 394 -12.68 24.40 10.68
N GLY A 395 -13.88 23.85 10.91
CA GLY A 395 -15.11 24.28 10.24
C GLY A 395 -15.14 24.02 8.73
N ALA A 396 -14.21 23.22 8.19
CA ALA A 396 -14.05 22.96 6.75
C ALA A 396 -14.22 21.47 6.39
N LEU A 397 -14.96 20.71 7.21
CA LEU A 397 -15.29 19.31 6.95
C LEU A 397 -16.54 19.21 6.08
N THR A 398 -16.58 18.23 5.18
CA THR A 398 -17.80 17.88 4.45
C THR A 398 -18.78 17.14 5.37
N GLY A 399 -20.04 16.94 4.95
CA GLY A 399 -20.98 16.13 5.73
C GLY A 399 -20.49 14.70 6.01
N THR A 400 -19.75 14.09 5.07
CA THR A 400 -19.11 12.78 5.30
C THR A 400 -17.88 12.89 6.20
N GLY A 401 -17.10 13.97 6.07
CA GLY A 401 -15.98 14.26 6.97
C GLY A 401 -16.40 14.43 8.43
N LEU A 402 -17.54 15.07 8.68
CA LEU A 402 -18.11 15.19 10.03
C LEU A 402 -18.45 13.83 10.65
N ARG A 403 -19.01 12.90 9.86
CA ARG A 403 -19.30 11.53 10.34
C ARG A 403 -18.01 10.73 10.60
N LEU A 404 -17.00 10.87 9.74
CA LEU A 404 -15.68 10.28 9.96
C LEU A 404 -15.07 10.77 11.27
N VAL A 405 -15.05 12.09 11.48
CA VAL A 405 -14.49 12.73 12.67
C VAL A 405 -15.26 12.36 13.94
N ALA A 406 -16.58 12.20 13.87
CA ALA A 406 -17.37 11.70 15.01
C ALA A 406 -16.95 10.28 15.45
N GLY A 407 -16.73 9.36 14.50
CA GLY A 407 -16.22 8.02 14.84
C GLY A 407 -14.80 8.05 15.41
N LEU A 408 -13.93 8.92 14.89
CA LEU A 408 -12.59 9.11 15.43
C LEU A 408 -12.62 9.69 16.85
N ARG A 409 -13.57 10.60 17.12
CA ARG A 409 -13.80 11.19 18.45
C ARG A 409 -14.19 10.12 19.46
N GLU A 410 -15.20 9.31 19.16
CA GLU A 410 -15.59 8.19 20.03
C GLU A 410 -14.41 7.26 20.32
N ARG A 411 -13.63 6.88 19.29
CA ARG A 411 -12.47 6.02 19.49
C ARG A 411 -11.37 6.70 20.31
N THR A 412 -11.14 7.99 20.10
CA THR A 412 -10.14 8.76 20.85
C THR A 412 -10.51 8.87 22.32
N ASP A 413 -11.78 9.11 22.63
CA ASP A 413 -12.28 9.19 24.01
C ASP A 413 -12.10 7.85 24.75
N GLU A 414 -12.34 6.72 24.07
CA GLU A 414 -12.03 5.38 24.61
C GLU A 414 -10.54 5.20 24.91
N LEU A 415 -9.65 5.63 24.00
CA LEU A 415 -8.20 5.55 24.21
C LEU A 415 -7.72 6.46 25.36
N LEU A 416 -8.34 7.63 25.53
CA LEU A 416 -8.05 8.55 26.64
C LEU A 416 -8.54 8.01 27.98
N ALA A 417 -9.64 7.26 27.99
CA ALA A 417 -10.20 6.66 29.20
C ALA A 417 -9.38 5.48 29.75
N GLU A 418 -8.52 4.85 28.92
CA GLU A 418 -7.66 3.75 29.35
C GLU A 418 -6.69 4.22 30.46
N PRO A 419 -6.66 3.54 31.62
CA PRO A 419 -5.85 3.97 32.75
C PRO A 419 -4.35 3.73 32.48
N LEU A 420 -3.52 4.70 32.86
CA LEU A 420 -2.06 4.62 32.84
C LEU A 420 -1.49 5.24 34.12
N ASP A 421 -0.24 4.92 34.43
CA ASP A 421 0.48 5.56 35.53
C ASP A 421 0.57 7.08 35.29
N ALA A 422 0.27 7.86 36.33
CA ALA A 422 0.25 9.32 36.27
C ALA A 422 1.60 9.91 35.83
N ALA A 423 2.73 9.29 36.19
CA ALA A 423 4.05 9.76 35.78
C ALA A 423 4.28 9.59 34.27
N VAL A 424 3.77 8.49 33.70
CA VAL A 424 3.84 8.23 32.25
C VAL A 424 2.98 9.25 31.48
N VAL A 425 1.79 9.56 32.00
CA VAL A 425 0.91 10.58 31.40
C VAL A 425 1.56 11.96 31.47
N ALA A 426 2.10 12.36 32.62
CA ALA A 426 2.76 13.66 32.78
C ALA A 426 3.96 13.82 31.83
N ALA A 427 4.77 12.78 31.63
CA ALA A 427 5.88 12.81 30.68
C ALA A 427 5.40 12.99 29.23
N ALA A 428 4.29 12.34 28.84
CA ALA A 428 3.71 12.49 27.52
C ALA A 428 3.13 13.91 27.29
N GLU A 429 2.50 14.51 28.31
CA GLU A 429 2.02 15.90 28.27
C GLU A 429 3.16 16.91 28.11
N GLU A 430 4.28 16.70 28.81
CA GLU A 430 5.48 17.53 28.68
C GLU A 430 6.06 17.43 27.26
N ALA A 431 6.22 16.21 26.73
CA ALA A 431 6.72 15.98 25.37
C ALA A 431 5.84 16.62 24.29
N LEU A 432 4.50 16.54 24.45
CA LEU A 432 3.56 17.19 23.54
C LEU A 432 3.66 18.72 23.62
N SER A 433 3.78 19.26 24.82
CA SER A 433 3.95 20.70 25.07
C SER A 433 5.24 21.22 24.44
N GLU A 434 6.34 20.48 24.59
CA GLU A 434 7.61 20.80 23.93
C GLU A 434 7.50 20.77 22.41
N SER A 435 6.88 19.72 21.85
CA SER A 435 6.66 19.58 20.41
C SER A 435 5.86 20.77 19.84
N HIS A 436 4.82 21.21 20.56
CA HIS A 436 4.03 22.37 20.18
C HIS A 436 4.84 23.68 20.26
N ARG A 437 5.67 23.85 21.30
CA ARG A 437 6.58 25.01 21.40
C ARG A 437 7.58 25.05 20.25
N LEU A 438 8.21 23.93 19.91
CA LEU A 438 9.11 23.81 18.76
C LEU A 438 8.41 24.15 17.44
N TRP A 439 7.15 23.73 17.28
CA TRP A 439 6.35 24.09 16.12
C TRP A 439 6.06 25.60 16.07
N LEU A 440 5.65 26.23 17.20
CA LEU A 440 5.42 27.67 17.27
C LEU A 440 6.69 28.46 16.92
N ASP A 441 7.84 28.05 17.43
CA ASP A 441 9.13 28.68 17.15
C ASP A 441 9.52 28.59 15.67
N ARG A 442 9.28 27.43 15.04
CA ARG A 442 9.57 27.22 13.61
C ARG A 442 8.57 27.93 12.69
N ASN A 443 7.35 28.19 13.16
CA ASN A 443 6.22 28.66 12.34
C ASN A 443 5.65 30.01 12.78
N ARG A 444 6.45 30.88 13.44
CA ARG A 444 6.01 32.20 13.95
C ARG A 444 5.23 33.05 12.96
N GLN A 445 5.56 32.96 11.67
CA GLN A 445 4.87 33.69 10.59
C GLN A 445 3.41 33.27 10.38
N LEU A 446 3.05 32.02 10.73
CA LEU A 446 1.68 31.51 10.62
C LEU A 446 0.81 31.85 11.84
N VAL A 447 1.41 32.25 12.96
CA VAL A 447 0.74 32.49 14.25
C VAL A 447 0.57 33.99 14.51
N ALA A 448 1.35 34.84 13.86
CA ALA A 448 1.35 36.30 14.03
C ALA A 448 0.33 37.05 13.15
N GLY A 449 -0.44 36.34 12.33
CA GLY A 449 -1.52 36.88 11.49
C GLY A 449 -2.80 36.12 11.72
#